data_AF-A0A7X9MVL2-F1
#
_entry.id   AF-A0A7X9MVL2-F1
#
_cell.length_a   1.000
_cell.length_b   1.000
_cell.length_c   1.000
_cell.angle_alpha   90.00
_cell.angle_beta   90.00
_cell.angle_gamma   90.00
#
_symmetry.space_group_name_H-M   'P 1'
#
loop_
_entity.id
_entity.type
_entity.pdbx_description
1 polymer ?
#
loop_
_entity_poly.entity_id
_entity_poly.type
_entity_poly.pdbx_seq_one_letter_code
_entity_poly.pdbx_strand_id
1 'polypeptide(L)' 'MRKEIFMEQFKQVLMTNQVASTSISLQSTFEEMKKEIELNSVWSIEERNLFLHHLNVAHRQIKQEIAGIEQE' A
#
# COMPACT_ATOMS: atom_id res chain seq x y z
N MET A 1 12.51 -5.01 12.70
CA MET A 1 12.16 -5.11 11.26
C MET A 1 12.39 -3.74 10.65
N ARG A 2 13.35 -3.57 9.73
CA ARG A 2 13.62 -2.25 9.13
C ARG A 2 12.46 -1.85 8.23
N LYS A 3 11.99 -0.61 8.37
CA LYS A 3 10.86 0.02 7.66
C LYS A 3 10.86 -0.22 6.14
N GLU A 4 12.05 -0.29 5.55
CA GLU A 4 12.29 -0.54 4.12
C GLU A 4 11.76 -1.91 3.66
N ILE A 5 11.88 -2.93 4.53
CA ILE A 5 11.41 -4.29 4.24
C ILE A 5 9.88 -4.31 4.05
N PHE A 6 9.15 -3.48 4.80
CA PHE A 6 7.69 -3.45 4.70
C PHE A 6 7.21 -2.79 3.40
N MET A 7 7.88 -1.73 2.93
CA MET A 7 7.54 -1.11 1.64
C MET A 7 7.90 -2.00 0.45
N GLU A 8 9.03 -2.68 0.49
CA GLU A 8 9.39 -3.66 -0.54
C GLU A 8 8.44 -4.86 -0.54
N GLN A 9 8.07 -5.37 0.64
CA GLN A 9 7.05 -6.41 0.76
C GLN A 9 5.69 -5.95 0.24
N PHE A 10 5.30 -4.70 0.52
CA PHE A 10 4.06 -4.12 0.00
C PHE A 10 4.05 -4.03 -1.52
N LYS A 11 5.12 -3.48 -2.12
CA LYS A 11 5.28 -3.43 -3.58
C LYS A 11 5.32 -4.83 -4.19
N GLN A 12 5.99 -5.79 -3.54
CA GLN A 12 6.01 -7.17 -4.00
C GLN A 12 4.64 -7.83 -3.91
N VAL A 13 3.88 -7.70 -2.82
CA VAL A 13 2.53 -8.31 -2.71
C VAL A 13 1.61 -7.80 -3.81
N LEU A 14 1.72 -6.53 -4.18
CA LEU A 14 0.95 -5.92 -5.26
C LEU A 14 1.42 -6.30 -6.67
N MET A 15 2.73 -6.50 -6.88
CA MET A 15 3.29 -6.91 -8.18
C MET A 15 3.23 -8.42 -8.44
N THR A 16 3.40 -9.24 -7.39
CA THR A 16 3.54 -10.71 -7.49
C THR A 16 2.19 -11.39 -7.56
N ASN A 17 1.16 -10.81 -6.92
CA ASN A 17 -0.20 -11.21 -7.17
C ASN A 17 -0.70 -10.41 -8.38
N GLN A 18 -1.21 -11.06 -9.42
CA GLN A 18 -1.96 -10.45 -10.52
C GLN A 18 -3.23 -9.65 -10.07
N VAL A 19 -3.38 -9.40 -8.77
CA VAL A 19 -4.34 -8.54 -8.07
C VAL A 19 -4.31 -7.11 -8.64
N ALA A 20 -3.16 -6.62 -9.13
CA ALA A 20 -3.07 -5.29 -9.75
C ALA A 20 -3.81 -5.16 -11.11
N SER A 21 -4.40 -6.22 -11.66
CA SER A 21 -5.10 -6.15 -12.95
C SER A 21 -6.49 -5.47 -12.87
N THR A 22 -7.07 -5.27 -11.68
CA THR A 22 -8.37 -4.59 -11.52
C THR A 22 -8.38 -3.62 -10.34
N SER A 23 -8.97 -2.44 -10.52
CA SER A 23 -9.02 -1.40 -9.46
C SER A 23 -9.77 -1.85 -8.19
N ILE A 24 -10.66 -2.84 -8.32
CA ILE A 24 -11.43 -3.44 -7.23
C ILE A 24 -10.50 -4.20 -6.27
N SER A 25 -9.63 -5.04 -6.82
CA SER A 25 -8.71 -5.85 -6.02
C SER A 25 -7.66 -4.98 -5.32
N LEU A 26 -7.22 -3.89 -5.98
CA LEU A 26 -6.34 -2.89 -5.38
C LEU A 26 -6.99 -2.20 -4.15
N GLN A 27 -8.26 -1.79 -4.27
CA GLN A 27 -8.98 -1.14 -3.17
C GLN A 27 -9.16 -2.09 -1.97
N SER A 28 -9.51 -3.35 -2.21
CA SER A 28 -9.64 -4.34 -1.14
C SER A 28 -8.33 -4.57 -0.40
N THR A 29 -7.22 -4.73 -1.12
CA THR A 29 -5.88 -4.88 -0.51
C THR A 29 -5.47 -3.63 0.27
N PHE A 30 -5.79 -2.43 -0.23
CA PHE A 30 -5.53 -1.18 0.47
C PHE A 30 -6.28 -1.11 1.82
N GLU A 31 -7.57 -1.42 1.85
CA GLU A 31 -8.37 -1.37 3.08
C GLU A 31 -7.90 -2.40 4.12
N GLU A 32 -7.55 -3.61 3.67
CA GLU A 32 -7.06 -4.66 4.57
C GLU A 32 -5.73 -4.25 5.22
N MET A 33 -4.77 -3.75 4.44
CA MET A 33 -3.48 -3.29 4.95
C MET A 33 -3.60 -2.02 5.80
N LYS A 34 -4.50 -1.10 5.45
CA LYS A 34 -4.79 0.06 6.29
C LYS A 34 -5.26 -0.39 7.67
N LYS A 35 -6.18 -1.36 7.72
CA LYS A 35 -6.70 -1.92 8.96
C LYS A 35 -5.61 -2.62 9.76
N GLU A 36 -4.71 -3.37 9.13
CA GLU A 36 -3.56 -3.97 9.81
C GLU A 36 -2.66 -2.90 10.45
N ILE A 37 -2.40 -1.78 9.76
CA ILE A 37 -1.58 -0.68 10.30
C ILE A 37 -2.28 0.00 11.48
N GLU A 38 -3.59 0.25 11.38
CA GLU A 38 -4.37 0.92 12.43
C GLU A 38 -4.48 0.05 13.70
N LEU A 39 -4.66 -1.27 13.53
CA LEU A 39 -4.80 -2.24 14.61
C LEU A 39 -3.47 -2.66 15.24
N ASN A 40 -2.33 -2.35 14.61
CA ASN A 40 -1.03 -2.71 15.14
C ASN A 40 -0.71 -1.92 16.40
N SER A 41 -0.84 -2.56 17.57
CA SER A 41 -0.61 -1.96 18.88
C SER A 41 0.87 -1.74 19.22
N VAL A 42 1.79 -2.33 18.44
CA VAL A 42 3.24 -2.27 18.68
C VAL A 42 3.86 -0.98 18.14
N TRP A 43 3.32 -0.45 17.03
CA TRP A 43 3.85 0.75 16.40
C TRP A 43 3.41 2.02 17.12
N SER A 44 4.32 2.99 17.21
CA SER A 44 3.97 4.33 17.68
C SER A 44 2.97 5.01 16.75
N ILE A 45 2.28 6.04 17.24
CA ILE A 45 1.34 6.83 16.42
C ILE A 45 2.06 7.44 15.21
N GLU A 46 3.30 7.92 15.39
CA GLU A 46 4.11 8.50 14.33
C GLU A 46 4.50 7.46 13.27
N GLU A 47 4.83 6.24 13.71
CA GLU A 47 5.12 5.14 12.80
C GLU A 47 3.90 4.75 11.98
N ARG A 48 2.74 4.57 12.64
CA ARG A 48 1.47 4.28 11.96
C ARG A 48 1.13 5.35 10.93
N ASN A 49 1.25 6.62 11.29
CA ASN A 49 1.00 7.73 10.38
C ASN A 49 1.93 7.70 9.15
N LEU A 50 3.21 7.38 9.34
CA LEU A 50 4.15 7.26 8.22
C LEU A 50 3.84 6.06 7.31
N PHE A 51 3.47 4.91 7.89
CA PHE A 51 3.05 3.75 7.10
C PHE A 51 1.75 4.01 6.33
N LEU A 52 0.76 4.64 6.96
CA LEU A 52 -0.48 5.06 6.30
C LEU A 52 -0.21 6.06 5.17
N HIS A 53 0.72 7.00 5.37
CA HIS A 53 1.12 7.92 4.31
C HIS A 53 1.70 7.19 3.10
N HIS A 54 2.66 6.29 3.33
CA HIS A 54 3.26 5.51 2.24
C HIS A 54 2.25 4.60 1.54
N LEU A 55 1.34 3.97 2.29
CA LEU A 55 0.26 3.16 1.75
C LEU A 55 -0.64 3.97 0.81
N ASN A 56 -1.03 5.19 1.21
CA ASN A 56 -1.82 6.09 0.39
C ASN A 56 -1.09 6.52 -0.90
N VAL A 57 0.20 6.86 -0.79
CA VAL A 57 1.02 7.23 -1.96
C VAL A 57 1.08 6.10 -2.97
N ALA A 58 1.39 4.88 -2.51
CA ALA A 58 1.52 3.73 -3.39
C ALA A 58 0.16 3.31 -4.00
N HIS A 59 -0.92 3.35 -3.22
CA HIS A 59 -2.27 3.12 -3.74
C HIS A 59 -2.63 4.10 -4.86
N ARG A 60 -2.30 5.39 -4.69
CA ARG A 60 -2.51 6.41 -5.72
C ARG A 60 -1.67 6.15 -6.97
N GLN A 61 -0.38 5.84 -6.82
CA GLN A 61 0.51 5.54 -7.93
C GLN A 61 -0.01 4.37 -8.77
N ILE A 62 -0.33 3.25 -8.14
CA ILE A 62 -0.84 2.07 -8.83
C ILE A 62 -2.20 2.35 -9.47
N LYS A 63 -3.07 3.12 -8.82
CA LYS A 63 -4.34 3.53 -9.42
C LYS A 63 -4.14 4.39 -10.68
N GLN A 64 -3.14 5.25 -10.71
CA GLN A 64 -2.77 6.04 -11.90
C GLN A 64 -2.19 5.15 -13.01
N GLU A 65 -1.30 4.21 -12.67
CA GLU A 65 -0.75 3.23 -13.61
C GLU A 65 -1.85 2.37 -14.24
N ILE A 66 -2.78 1.84 -13.44
CA ILE A 66 -3.95 1.08 -13.94
C ILE A 66 -4.83 1.96 -14.83
N ALA A 67 -4.98 3.24 -14.51
CA ALA A 67 -5.76 4.17 -15.31
C ALA A 67 -5.04 4.63 -16.60
N GLY A 68 -3.78 4.23 -16.81
CA GLY A 68 -2.97 4.68 -17.94
C GLY A 68 -2.59 6.16 -17.89
N ILE A 69 -2.58 6.76 -16.70
CA ILE A 69 -2.18 8.16 -16.49
C ILE A 69 -0.69 8.16 -16.14
N GLU A 70 0.16 8.43 -17.14
CA GLU A 70 1.59 8.65 -16.91
C GLU A 70 1.78 9.90 -16.02
N GLN A 71 2.58 9.76 -14.96
CA GLN A 71 2.98 10.92 -14.14
C GLN A 71 3.98 11.74 -14.95
N GLU A 72 3.52 12.85 -15.53
CA GLU A 72 4.34 13.93 -16.11
C GLU A 72 5.10 14.71 -15.02
#